data_AF-A0A7K3ZND3-F1
#
_entry.id   AF-A0A7K3ZND3-F1
#
_cell.length_a   1.000
_cell.length_b   1.000
_cell.length_c   1.000
_cell.angle_alpha   90.00
_cell.angle_beta   90.00
_cell.angle_gamma   90.00
#
_symmetry.space_group_name_H-M   'P 1'
#
loop_
_entity.id
_entity.type
_entity.pdbx_description
1 polymer ?
#
loop_
_entity_poly.entity_id
_entity_poly.type
_entity_poly.pdbx_seq_one_letter_code
_entity_poly.pdbx_strand_id
1 'polypeptide(L)' 'MTQTETVYEEDLLVSLTFHNFSAEMLKEFAQKIVKPYFRGNMNEAIRCLMQKAIDEESLTAQAIDLRSR' A
#
# COMPACT_ATOMS: atom_id res chain seq x y z
N MET A 1 -10.28 -17.15 25.82
CA MET A 1 -9.02 -17.49 25.15
C MET A 1 -9.11 -16.96 23.73
N THR A 2 -8.53 -15.80 23.47
CA THR A 2 -8.50 -15.14 22.15
C THR A 2 -7.04 -14.83 21.87
N GLN A 3 -6.30 -15.84 21.41
CA GLN A 3 -4.85 -15.72 21.15
C GLN A 3 -4.41 -16.60 19.98
N THR A 4 -5.29 -16.81 19.00
CA THR A 4 -4.96 -17.57 17.79
C THR A 4 -4.93 -16.72 16.54
N GLU A 5 -5.70 -15.63 16.44
CA GLU A 5 -5.77 -14.83 15.21
C GLU A 5 -4.51 -13.99 14.94
N THR A 6 -3.83 -13.48 15.98
CA THR A 6 -2.67 -12.59 15.81
C THR A 6 -1.41 -13.29 15.29
N VAL A 7 -1.32 -14.61 15.43
CA VAL A 7 -0.12 -15.37 15.02
C VAL A 7 -0.04 -15.53 13.50
N TYR A 8 -1.18 -15.62 12.81
CA TYR A 8 -1.20 -15.88 11.37
C TYR A 8 -0.90 -14.64 10.51
N GLU A 9 -1.23 -13.43 10.96
CA GLU A 9 -0.97 -12.21 10.18
C GLU A 9 0.53 -11.87 10.13
N GLU A 10 1.28 -12.13 11.20
CA GLU A 10 2.72 -11.89 11.24
C GLU A 10 3.49 -12.91 10.38
N ASP A 11 3.02 -14.17 10.34
CA ASP A 11 3.62 -15.24 9.53
C ASP A 11 3.46 -15.04 8.01
N LEU A 12 2.55 -14.15 7.57
CA LEU A 12 2.32 -13.81 6.16
C LEU A 12 3.08 -12.55 5.71
N LEU A 13 3.89 -11.95 6.58
CA LEU A 13 4.67 -10.76 6.23
C LEU A 13 5.83 -11.11 5.32
N VAL A 14 5.83 -10.53 4.12
CA VAL A 14 6.91 -10.67 3.14
C VAL A 14 7.75 -9.41 3.13
N SER A 15 9.08 -9.56 3.20
CA SER A 15 10.01 -8.46 2.98
C SER A 15 10.10 -8.12 1.49
N LEU A 16 9.85 -6.85 1.15
CA LEU A 16 9.96 -6.35 -0.22
C LEU A 16 11.18 -5.46 -0.37
N THR A 17 11.90 -5.62 -1.47
CA THR A 17 12.98 -4.73 -1.88
C THR A 17 12.61 -4.10 -3.21
N PHE A 18 12.60 -2.77 -3.26
CA PHE A 18 12.31 -2.04 -4.49
C PHE A 18 13.61 -1.70 -5.22
N HIS A 19 13.71 -2.11 -6.48
CA HIS A 19 14.82 -1.77 -7.36
C HIS A 19 14.46 -0.59 -8.26
N ASN A 20 15.48 0.10 -8.79
CA ASN A 20 15.34 1.20 -9.75
C ASN A 20 14.55 2.42 -9.25
N PHE A 21 14.51 2.67 -7.95
CA PHE A 21 14.01 3.94 -7.41
C PHE A 21 15.12 4.98 -7.42
N SER A 22 14.85 6.17 -8.00
CA SER A 22 15.80 7.27 -7.89
C SER A 22 15.83 7.77 -6.44
N ALA A 23 17.04 8.07 -5.94
CA ALA A 23 17.21 8.58 -4.57
C ALA A 23 16.46 9.91 -4.37
N GLU A 24 16.37 10.74 -5.41
CA GLU A 24 15.61 11.97 -5.39
C GLU A 24 14.11 11.73 -5.23
N MET A 25 13.54 10.80 -6.01
CA MET A 25 12.12 10.43 -5.88
C MET A 25 11.81 9.91 -4.47
N LEU A 26 12.67 9.04 -3.93
CA LEU A 26 12.49 8.51 -2.57
C LEU A 26 12.54 9.64 -1.52
N LYS A 27 13.48 10.57 -1.67
CA LYS A 27 13.60 11.74 -0.78
C LYS A 27 12.37 12.63 -0.86
N GLU A 28 11.91 12.94 -2.07
CA GLU A 28 10.71 13.76 -2.27
C GLU A 28 9.48 13.08 -1.66
N PHE A 29 9.32 11.77 -1.92
CA PHE A 29 8.23 10.98 -1.33
C PHE A 29 8.27 11.00 0.19
N ALA A 30 9.45 10.77 0.79
CA ALA A 30 9.62 10.80 2.23
C ALA A 30 9.27 12.17 2.84
N GLN A 31 9.69 13.27 2.20
CA GLN A 31 9.49 14.62 2.72
C GLN A 31 8.07 15.16 2.50
N LYS A 32 7.52 14.96 1.29
CA LYS A 32 6.26 15.56 0.87
C LYS A 32 5.05 14.70 1.19
N ILE A 33 5.22 13.38 1.28
CA ILE A 33 4.11 12.44 1.49
C ILE A 33 4.22 11.74 2.85
N VAL A 34 5.31 11.01 3.09
CA VAL A 34 5.42 10.14 4.26
C VAL A 34 5.44 10.92 5.56
N LYS A 35 6.28 11.97 5.66
CA LYS A 35 6.40 12.79 6.87
C LYS A 35 5.08 13.48 7.27
N PRO A 36 4.39 14.23 6.38
CA PRO A 36 3.17 14.96 6.76
C PRO A 36 1.95 14.06 6.97
N TYR A 37 1.75 13.02 6.17
CA TYR A 37 0.51 12.24 6.19
C TYR A 37 0.62 10.92 6.96
N PHE A 38 1.84 10.38 7.11
CA PHE A 38 2.08 9.07 7.74
C PHE A 38 3.05 9.17 8.92
N ARG A 39 3.28 10.39 9.46
CA ARG A 39 4.18 10.63 10.59
C ARG A 39 5.61 10.09 10.38
N GLY A 40 6.05 9.99 9.12
CA GLY A 40 7.35 9.42 8.78
C GLY A 40 7.37 7.90 8.61
N ASN A 41 6.24 7.20 8.77
CA ASN A 41 6.14 5.76 8.59
C ASN A 41 6.07 5.37 7.10
N MET A 42 7.22 5.01 6.54
CA MET A 42 7.35 4.61 5.14
C MET A 42 6.52 3.36 4.79
N ASN A 43 6.50 2.37 5.67
CA ASN A 43 5.80 1.11 5.42
C ASN A 43 4.29 1.31 5.33
N GLU A 44 3.73 2.14 6.22
CA GLU A 44 2.32 2.49 6.21
C GLU A 44 1.94 3.28 4.96
N ALA A 45 2.79 4.22 4.53
CA ALA A 45 2.59 4.96 3.29
C ALA A 45 2.54 4.05 2.06
N ILE A 46 3.48 3.10 1.96
CA ILE A 46 3.53 2.13 0.85
C ILE A 46 2.29 1.22 0.86
N ARG A 47 1.91 0.68 2.03
CA ARG A 47 0.70 -0.15 2.18
C ARG A 47 -0.56 0.61 1.77
N CYS A 48 -0.67 1.88 2.18
CA CYS A 48 -1.79 2.74 1.81
C CYS A 48 -1.87 2.98 0.29
N LEU A 49 -0.72 3.24 -0.37
CA LEU A 49 -0.68 3.41 -1.82
C LEU A 49 -1.10 2.14 -2.57
N MET A 50 -0.61 0.97 -2.12
CA MET A 50 -0.98 -0.32 -2.72
C MET A 50 -2.48 -0.59 -2.57
N GLN A 51 -3.06 -0.36 -1.40
CA GLN A 51 -4.50 -0.56 -1.19
C GLN A 51 -5.33 0.34 -2.10
N LYS A 52 -4.96 1.63 -2.20
CA LYS A 52 -5.66 2.58 -3.08
C LYS A 52 -5.62 2.15 -4.56
N ALA A 53 -4.50 1.59 -5.02
CA ALA A 53 -4.38 1.10 -6.39
C ALA A 53 -5.32 -0.11 -6.64
N ILE A 54 -5.41 -1.04 -5.68
CA ILE A 54 -6.32 -2.20 -5.75
C ILE A 54 -7.79 -1.74 -5.76
N ASP A 55 -8.12 -0.75 -4.92
CA ASP A 55 -9.48 -0.21 -4.85
C ASP A 55 -9.86 0.49 -6.17
N GLU A 56 -8.95 1.25 -6.76
CA GLU A 56 -9.14 1.93 -8.05
C GLU A 56 -9.35 0.94 -9.21
N GLU A 57 -8.54 -0.12 -9.26
CA GLU A 57 -8.71 -1.21 -10.24
C GLU A 57 -10.08 -1.87 -10.09
N SER A 58 -10.48 -2.16 -8.85
CA SER A 58 -11.78 -2.78 -8.55
C SER A 58 -12.96 -1.92 -8.99
N LEU A 59 -12.89 -0.61 -8.74
CA LEU A 59 -13.91 0.35 -9.19
C LEU A 59 -14.00 0.40 -10.73
N THR A 60 -12.84 0.40 -11.40
CA THR A 60 -12.77 0.42 -12.86
C THR A 60 -13.36 -0.85 -13.48
N ALA A 61 -13.01 -2.02 -12.93
CA ALA A 61 -13.55 -3.31 -13.39
C ALA A 61 -15.08 -3.38 -13.26
N GLN A 62 -15.64 -2.90 -12.13
CA GLN A 62 -17.09 -2.84 -11.92
C GLN A 62 -17.78 -1.90 -12.91
N ALA A 63 -17.19 -0.73 -13.18
CA ALA A 63 -17.74 0.24 -14.13
C ALA A 63 -17.79 -0.32 -15.57
N ILE A 64 -16.81 -1.14 -15.96
CA ILE A 64 -16.79 -1.81 -17.26
C ILE A 64 -17.88 -2.89 -17.34
N ASP A 65 -18.06 -3.71 -16.28
CA ASP A 65 -19.12 -4.73 -16.26
C ASP A 65 -20.52 -4.11 -16.36
N LEU A 66 -20.77 -3.01 -15.64
CA LEU A 66 -22.04 -2.28 -15.69
C LEU A 66 -22.35 -1.69 -17.07
N ARG A 67 -21.32 -1.28 -17.83
CA ARG A 67 -21.48 -0.73 -19.19
C ARG A 67 -21.69 -1.82 -20.26
N SER A 68 -21.36 -3.06 -19.95
CA SER A 68 -21.41 -4.20 -20.87
C SER A 68 -22.75 -4.95 -20.85
N ARG A 69 -23.71 -4.49 -20.02
CA ARG A 69 -25.09 -4.99 -19.92
C ARG A 69 -26.08 -3.98 -20.49
#